data_AF-A0A6G9QGW5-F1
#
_entry.id   AF-A0A6G9QGW5-F1
#
_cell.length_a   1.000
_cell.length_b   1.000
_cell.length_c   1.000
_cell.angle_alpha   90.00
_cell.angle_beta   90.00
_cell.angle_gamma   90.00
#
_symmetry.space_group_name_H-M   'P 1'
#
loop_
_entity.id
_entity.type
_entity.pdbx_description
1 polymer ?
#
loop_
_entity_poly.entity_id
_entity_poly.type
_entity_poly.pdbx_seq_one_letter_code
_entity_poly.pdbx_strand_id
1 'polypeptide(L)'
;MILYKYMSFKAAISVIENSSLGFSCLEDLNDPFECTAFGFDECGDSFVTTTMATNACKNRFSRNYGVLSLTRQPLNSLMWAHYGDEHQGVVIGFDVKLAGFTDEDACVIPCQYGEIVYSATKPHKNLSTLSSEELMSIGNGIKFNSDAFNLVKRAFLYKSIEWSYEEEIRVVKDISALPFSYHVGKGRSNAWNKISVAGRPLYCLDIPENAVKEIYLGRHIYKNVTKKNDFSDDELKEILLSWGRKDLKLLQCQPDVHSWQLIAEKSINKANE
;
A
#
# COMPACT_ATOMS: atom_id res chain seq x y z
N MET A 1 -13.62 6.96 -7.30
CA MET A 1 -12.50 7.88 -6.98
C MET A 1 -11.22 7.25 -7.52
N ILE A 2 -10.20 8.05 -7.85
CA ILE A 2 -8.89 7.53 -8.25
C ILE A 2 -7.94 7.66 -7.06
N LEU A 3 -7.23 6.58 -6.73
CA LEU A 3 -6.14 6.59 -5.75
C LEU A 3 -4.84 6.11 -6.39
N TYR A 4 -3.72 6.56 -5.84
CA TYR A 4 -2.43 6.48 -6.49
C TYR A 4 -1.46 5.56 -5.75
N LYS A 5 -0.57 4.91 -6.50
CA LYS A 5 0.54 4.13 -5.96
C LYS A 5 1.85 4.56 -6.59
N TYR A 6 2.79 4.96 -5.76
CA TYR A 6 4.19 5.21 -6.12
C TYR A 6 4.97 3.90 -6.17
N MET A 7 5.81 3.74 -7.19
CA MET A 7 6.67 2.57 -7.35
C MET A 7 7.83 2.82 -8.31
N SER A 8 8.81 1.91 -8.33
CA SER A 8 9.87 1.93 -9.34
C SER A 8 9.33 1.63 -10.74
N PHE A 9 10.08 2.00 -11.77
CA PHE A 9 9.68 1.74 -13.16
C PHE A 9 9.49 0.23 -13.44
N LYS A 10 10.40 -0.62 -12.95
CA LYS A 10 10.29 -2.09 -13.03
C LYS A 10 9.01 -2.64 -12.39
N ALA A 11 8.65 -2.13 -11.22
CA ALA A 11 7.43 -2.54 -10.53
C ALA A 11 6.19 -2.09 -11.31
N ALA A 12 6.19 -0.89 -11.87
CA ALA A 12 5.08 -0.38 -12.70
C ALA A 12 4.84 -1.25 -13.94
N ILE A 13 5.90 -1.67 -14.63
CA ILE A 13 5.81 -2.64 -15.74
C ILE A 13 5.12 -3.92 -15.26
N SER A 14 5.58 -4.49 -14.15
CA SER A 14 4.98 -5.71 -13.59
C SER A 14 3.50 -5.55 -13.24
N VAL A 15 3.09 -4.39 -12.70
CA VAL A 15 1.69 -4.10 -12.36
C VAL A 15 0.83 -3.99 -13.61
N ILE A 16 1.30 -3.28 -14.65
CA ILE A 16 0.54 -3.02 -15.87
C ILE A 16 0.43 -4.27 -16.75
N GLU A 17 1.50 -5.06 -16.86
CA GLU A 17 1.52 -6.26 -17.69
C GLU A 17 0.75 -7.42 -17.06
N ASN A 18 0.91 -7.62 -15.74
CA ASN A 18 0.21 -8.70 -15.04
C ASN A 18 -1.18 -8.28 -14.53
N SER A 19 -1.55 -7.01 -14.68
CA SER A 19 -2.78 -6.43 -14.12
C SER A 19 -3.00 -6.83 -12.67
N SER A 20 -1.98 -6.65 -11.83
CA SER A 20 -2.03 -7.07 -10.43
C SER A 20 -1.37 -6.07 -9.50
N LEU A 21 -1.87 -5.96 -8.27
CA LEU A 21 -1.37 -5.06 -7.25
C LEU A 21 -0.88 -5.82 -6.02
N GLY A 22 0.32 -5.47 -5.57
CA GLY A 22 0.96 -6.08 -4.41
C GLY A 22 0.43 -5.55 -3.08
N PHE A 23 0.03 -6.48 -2.21
CA PHE A 23 -0.28 -6.26 -0.81
C PHE A 23 0.91 -6.74 0.04
N SER A 24 1.44 -5.84 0.87
CA SER A 24 2.55 -6.13 1.79
C SER A 24 2.03 -6.65 3.12
N CYS A 25 2.80 -7.48 3.80
CA CYS A 25 2.54 -7.77 5.21
C CYS A 25 2.81 -6.52 6.06
N LEU A 26 2.14 -6.41 7.21
CA LEU A 26 2.29 -5.26 8.10
C LEU A 26 3.72 -5.14 8.65
N GLU A 27 4.41 -6.27 8.86
CA GLU A 27 5.83 -6.27 9.29
C GLU A 27 6.82 -5.79 8.22
N ASP A 28 6.39 -5.72 6.97
CA ASP A 28 7.22 -5.28 5.83
C ASP A 28 7.01 -3.79 5.49
N LEU A 29 6.12 -3.11 6.21
CA LEU A 29 5.95 -1.66 6.07
C LEU A 29 7.17 -0.92 6.63
N ASN A 30 7.40 0.28 6.11
CA ASN A 30 8.66 1.00 6.30
C ASN A 30 8.78 1.75 7.63
N ASP A 31 7.65 2.07 8.29
CA ASP A 31 7.67 2.76 9.58
C ASP A 31 7.84 1.74 10.73
N PRO A 32 8.87 1.87 11.59
CA PRO A 32 9.07 0.97 12.73
C PRO A 32 7.94 1.02 13.77
N PHE A 33 7.09 2.05 13.75
CA PHE A 33 5.95 2.20 14.66
C PHE A 33 4.66 1.55 14.15
N GLU A 34 4.68 0.90 12.99
CA GLU A 34 3.53 0.16 12.45
C GLU A 34 3.04 -0.89 13.44
N CYS A 35 1.71 -0.98 13.59
CA CYS A 35 1.03 -1.90 14.52
C CYS A 35 1.42 -1.73 16.00
N THR A 36 1.61 -0.49 16.47
CA THR A 36 1.96 -0.22 17.88
C THR A 36 1.00 0.73 18.60
N ALA A 37 -0.05 1.20 17.93
CA ALA A 37 -0.97 2.23 18.44
C ALA A 37 -2.12 1.67 19.29
N PHE A 38 -1.96 0.49 19.90
CA PHE A 38 -3.05 -0.17 20.64
C PHE A 38 -3.46 0.55 21.92
N GLY A 39 -2.55 1.20 22.65
CA GLY A 39 -2.91 2.02 23.81
C GLY A 39 -3.69 1.28 24.91
N PHE A 40 -3.31 0.02 25.18
CA PHE A 40 -3.87 -0.78 26.28
C PHE A 40 -3.61 -0.13 27.64
N ASP A 41 -4.56 -0.27 28.55
CA ASP A 41 -4.40 0.19 29.94
C ASP A 41 -3.63 -0.82 30.80
N GLU A 42 -2.85 -0.30 31.75
CA GLU A 42 -2.13 -1.12 32.73
C GLU A 42 -3.09 -1.50 33.85
N CYS A 43 -3.80 -2.62 33.70
CA CYS A 43 -4.63 -3.14 34.78
C CYS A 43 -3.73 -3.82 35.82
N GLY A 44 -3.66 -3.24 37.03
CA GLY A 44 -2.77 -3.68 38.12
C GLY A 44 -2.99 -5.12 38.62
N ASP A 45 -4.13 -5.74 38.29
CA ASP A 45 -4.48 -7.13 38.64
C ASP A 45 -4.24 -8.14 37.50
N SER A 46 -3.79 -7.70 36.31
CA SER A 46 -3.51 -8.59 35.17
C SER A 46 -2.05 -9.01 35.11
N PHE A 47 -1.79 -10.31 34.92
CA PHE A 47 -0.43 -10.83 34.65
C PHE A 47 0.13 -10.40 33.28
N VAL A 48 -0.71 -9.81 32.41
CA VAL A 48 -0.34 -9.40 31.06
C VAL A 48 0.06 -7.93 31.05
N THR A 49 1.34 -7.65 30.77
CA THR A 49 1.82 -6.27 30.56
C THR A 49 1.33 -5.70 29.23
N THR A 50 1.20 -4.38 29.14
CA THR A 50 0.89 -3.64 27.90
C THR A 50 1.80 -4.03 26.73
N THR A 51 3.09 -4.26 27.01
CA THR A 51 4.07 -4.71 26.02
C THR A 51 3.76 -6.12 25.50
N MET A 52 3.39 -7.05 26.38
CA MET A 52 3.01 -8.41 25.97
C MET A 52 1.74 -8.41 25.13
N ALA A 53 0.71 -7.67 25.53
CA ALA A 53 -0.53 -7.54 24.75
C ALA A 53 -0.27 -6.91 23.37
N THR A 54 0.53 -5.85 23.32
CA THR A 54 0.95 -5.20 22.06
C THR A 54 1.68 -6.17 21.14
N ASN A 55 2.64 -6.94 21.67
CA ASN A 55 3.39 -7.92 20.88
C ASN A 55 2.51 -9.07 20.40
N ALA A 56 1.57 -9.54 21.22
CA ALA A 56 0.61 -10.57 20.82
C ALA A 56 -0.27 -10.09 19.65
N CYS A 57 -0.84 -8.88 19.76
CA CYS A 57 -1.59 -8.27 18.66
C CYS A 57 -0.72 -8.08 17.41
N LYS A 58 0.49 -7.55 17.57
CA LYS A 58 1.43 -7.34 16.45
C LYS A 58 1.71 -8.64 15.72
N ASN A 59 2.05 -9.71 16.44
CA ASN A 59 2.29 -11.03 15.84
C ASN A 59 1.06 -11.59 15.13
N ARG A 60 -0.14 -11.31 15.65
CA ARG A 60 -1.39 -11.82 15.06
C ARG A 60 -1.79 -11.06 13.81
N PHE A 61 -1.60 -9.74 13.78
CA PHE A 61 -1.91 -8.92 12.60
C PHE A 61 -0.80 -8.96 11.54
N SER A 62 0.46 -9.20 11.92
CA SER A 62 1.57 -8.91 11.02
C SER A 62 1.60 -9.72 9.73
N ARG A 63 1.18 -10.99 9.79
CA ARG A 63 1.34 -11.97 8.70
C ARG A 63 0.04 -12.52 8.11
N ASN A 64 -1.09 -12.22 8.75
CA ASN A 64 -2.40 -12.74 8.35
C ASN A 64 -3.16 -11.78 7.42
N TYR A 65 -2.68 -10.54 7.30
CA TYR A 65 -3.33 -9.51 6.51
C TYR A 65 -2.37 -8.90 5.50
N GLY A 66 -2.87 -8.71 4.28
CA GLY A 66 -2.22 -7.94 3.24
C GLY A 66 -2.67 -6.48 3.29
N VAL A 67 -1.72 -5.57 3.21
CA VAL A 67 -1.93 -4.12 3.23
C VAL A 67 -1.51 -3.52 1.90
N LEU A 68 -2.45 -2.86 1.23
CA LEU A 68 -2.19 -2.01 0.07
C LEU A 68 -2.29 -0.54 0.50
N SER A 69 -1.14 0.13 0.54
CA SER A 69 -1.02 1.57 0.82
C SER A 69 -1.17 2.37 -0.47
N LEU A 70 -2.26 3.13 -0.61
CA LEU A 70 -2.50 4.09 -1.70
C LEU A 70 -2.43 5.53 -1.16
N THR A 71 -2.45 6.52 -2.03
CA THR A 71 -2.47 7.94 -1.66
C THR A 71 -3.43 8.74 -2.53
N ARG A 72 -3.89 9.89 -2.05
CA ARG A 72 -4.64 10.88 -2.84
C ARG A 72 -3.74 11.78 -3.69
N GLN A 73 -2.43 11.78 -3.44
CA GLN A 73 -1.50 12.79 -3.97
C GLN A 73 -0.53 12.20 -4.99
N PRO A 74 -0.74 12.35 -6.31
CA PRO A 74 0.18 11.85 -7.34
C PRO A 74 1.40 12.76 -7.58
N LEU A 75 1.36 14.01 -7.09
CA LEU A 75 2.34 15.05 -7.37
C LEU A 75 3.07 15.55 -6.11
N ASN A 76 2.97 14.84 -4.98
CA ASN A 76 3.72 15.21 -3.79
C ASN A 76 5.22 14.95 -4.01
N SER A 77 6.05 15.99 -3.91
CA SER A 77 7.48 15.94 -4.22
C SER A 77 8.27 15.06 -3.24
N LEU A 78 7.91 15.07 -1.95
CA LEU A 78 8.51 14.20 -0.94
C LEU A 78 8.17 12.73 -1.19
N MET A 79 6.92 12.44 -1.57
CA MET A 79 6.50 11.09 -1.97
C MET A 79 7.28 10.59 -3.18
N TRP A 80 7.53 11.45 -4.18
CA TRP A 80 8.36 11.11 -5.32
C TRP A 80 9.82 10.82 -4.94
N ALA A 81 10.37 11.54 -3.96
CA ALA A 81 11.71 11.29 -3.43
C ALA A 81 11.80 9.95 -2.69
N HIS A 82 10.81 9.61 -1.86
CA HIS A 82 10.84 8.42 -1.01
C HIS A 82 10.34 7.14 -1.69
N TYR A 83 9.22 7.23 -2.40
CA TYR A 83 8.53 6.06 -2.95
C TYR A 83 8.49 6.06 -4.49
N GLY A 84 8.67 7.23 -5.11
CA GLY A 84 8.81 7.38 -6.56
C GLY A 84 10.22 7.12 -7.08
N ASP A 85 11.01 6.33 -6.32
CA ASP A 85 12.35 5.88 -6.71
C ASP A 85 13.26 7.08 -7.06
N GLU A 86 13.32 8.06 -6.17
CA GLU A 86 14.08 9.32 -6.36
C GLU A 86 13.68 10.09 -7.64
N HIS A 87 12.37 10.18 -7.91
CA HIS A 87 11.79 10.73 -9.13
C HIS A 87 12.12 9.95 -10.42
N GLN A 88 12.66 8.73 -10.33
CA GLN A 88 12.97 7.85 -11.48
C GLN A 88 11.85 6.84 -11.74
N GLY A 89 10.91 6.71 -10.81
CA GLY A 89 9.82 5.75 -10.86
C GLY A 89 8.58 6.25 -11.58
N VAL A 90 7.45 5.68 -11.19
CA VAL A 90 6.13 5.92 -11.77
C VAL A 90 5.09 6.00 -10.65
N VAL A 91 4.05 6.78 -10.88
CA VAL A 91 2.81 6.73 -10.11
C VAL A 91 1.68 6.21 -10.99
N ILE A 92 0.96 5.20 -10.52
CA ILE A 92 -0.23 4.66 -11.20
C ILE A 92 -1.48 5.04 -10.42
N GLY A 93 -2.47 5.61 -11.11
CA GLY A 93 -3.79 5.94 -10.61
C GLY A 93 -4.81 4.85 -10.94
N PHE A 94 -5.48 4.35 -9.92
CA PHE A 94 -6.46 3.27 -10.00
C PHE A 94 -7.86 3.77 -9.67
N ASP A 95 -8.85 3.42 -10.49
CA ASP A 95 -10.25 3.47 -10.10
C ASP A 95 -10.51 2.39 -9.05
N VAL A 96 -10.65 2.80 -7.80
CA VAL A 96 -10.76 1.89 -6.66
C VAL A 96 -12.06 1.09 -6.63
N LYS A 97 -13.11 1.58 -7.31
CA LYS A 97 -14.37 0.85 -7.41
C LYS A 97 -14.23 -0.29 -8.43
N LEU A 98 -13.64 0.01 -9.59
CA LEU A 98 -13.35 -1.02 -10.59
C LEU A 98 -12.34 -2.05 -10.08
N ALA A 99 -11.36 -1.62 -9.29
CA ALA A 99 -10.39 -2.53 -8.66
C ALA A 99 -10.98 -3.39 -7.51
N GLY A 100 -12.25 -3.17 -7.12
CA GLY A 100 -12.89 -3.94 -6.04
C GLY A 100 -12.40 -3.57 -4.64
N PHE A 101 -11.82 -2.38 -4.46
CA PHE A 101 -11.26 -1.92 -3.18
C PHE A 101 -12.28 -1.22 -2.28
N THR A 102 -13.49 -1.00 -2.78
CA THR A 102 -14.63 -0.47 -2.01
C THR A 102 -15.53 -1.56 -1.43
N ASP A 103 -15.27 -2.83 -1.75
CA ASP A 103 -16.10 -3.96 -1.38
C ASP A 103 -15.91 -4.32 0.11
N GLU A 104 -16.98 -4.19 0.89
CA GLU A 104 -17.01 -4.43 2.34
C GLU A 104 -16.99 -5.92 2.71
N ASP A 105 -17.44 -6.80 1.81
CA ASP A 105 -17.41 -8.24 2.04
C ASP A 105 -16.02 -8.83 1.69
N ALA A 106 -15.34 -8.23 0.70
CA ALA A 106 -14.04 -8.68 0.24
C ALA A 106 -12.85 -8.00 0.95
N CYS A 107 -13.06 -6.92 1.71
CA CYS A 107 -12.00 -6.18 2.38
C CYS A 107 -12.26 -6.09 3.89
N VAL A 108 -11.22 -6.39 4.68
CA VAL A 108 -11.23 -6.15 6.14
C VAL A 108 -11.30 -4.65 6.42
N ILE A 109 -10.58 -3.85 5.62
CA ILE A 109 -10.71 -2.40 5.58
C ILE A 109 -10.81 -1.99 4.11
N PRO A 110 -11.99 -1.61 3.61
CA PRO A 110 -12.14 -1.06 2.27
C PRO A 110 -11.65 0.40 2.23
N CYS A 111 -11.31 0.90 1.04
CA CYS A 111 -10.63 2.20 0.91
C CYS A 111 -11.43 3.38 1.48
N GLN A 112 -12.77 3.33 1.49
CA GLN A 112 -13.60 4.39 2.07
C GLN A 112 -13.45 4.52 3.60
N TYR A 113 -12.95 3.48 4.28
CA TYR A 113 -12.68 3.47 5.71
C TYR A 113 -11.18 3.37 6.01
N GLY A 114 -10.33 3.42 4.98
CA GLY A 114 -8.90 3.18 5.05
C GLY A 114 -8.04 4.41 5.33
N GLU A 115 -8.63 5.55 5.64
CA GLU A 115 -7.89 6.77 5.92
C GLU A 115 -7.04 6.64 7.19
N ILE A 116 -5.77 7.03 7.09
CA ILE A 116 -4.85 7.02 8.22
C ILE A 116 -5.17 8.14 9.20
N VAL A 117 -5.25 7.78 10.48
CA VAL A 117 -5.29 8.69 11.62
C VAL A 117 -3.85 9.06 11.97
N TYR A 118 -3.45 10.25 11.53
CA TYR A 118 -2.16 10.83 11.87
C TYR A 118 -2.21 11.53 13.22
N SER A 119 -1.25 11.23 14.10
CA SER A 119 -1.18 11.84 15.43
C SER A 119 0.26 12.04 15.89
N ALA A 120 0.51 13.10 16.65
CA ALA A 120 1.80 13.36 17.30
C ALA A 120 2.06 12.39 18.47
N THR A 121 1.00 11.87 19.08
CA THR A 121 1.07 10.89 20.18
C THR A 121 0.23 9.66 19.89
N LYS A 122 0.66 8.50 20.39
CA LYS A 122 -0.13 7.27 20.29
C LYS A 122 -1.39 7.37 21.17
N PRO A 123 -2.48 6.66 20.83
CA PRO A 123 -3.62 6.54 21.72
C PRO A 123 -3.18 6.04 23.11
N HIS A 124 -3.70 6.65 24.17
CA HIS A 124 -3.38 6.29 25.56
C HIS A 124 -4.63 5.81 26.30
N LYS A 125 -4.51 4.71 27.07
CA LYS A 125 -5.42 4.28 28.15
C LYS A 125 -6.91 4.23 27.81
N ASN A 126 -7.24 3.82 26.59
CA ASN A 126 -8.61 3.85 26.07
C ASN A 126 -9.10 2.49 25.57
N LEU A 127 -8.33 1.42 25.80
CA LEU A 127 -8.76 0.04 25.54
C LEU A 127 -8.48 -0.79 26.78
N SER A 128 -9.52 -1.46 27.27
CA SER A 128 -9.36 -2.48 28.30
C SER A 128 -8.40 -3.55 27.81
N THR A 129 -7.61 -4.10 28.74
CA THR A 129 -6.76 -5.25 28.46
C THR A 129 -7.65 -6.41 28.02
N LEU A 130 -7.36 -6.95 26.84
CA LEU A 130 -8.08 -8.10 26.30
C LEU A 130 -7.71 -9.35 27.09
N SER A 131 -8.69 -10.24 27.30
CA SER A 131 -8.42 -11.55 27.86
C SER A 131 -7.51 -12.36 26.92
N SER A 132 -6.84 -13.38 27.46
CA SER A 132 -6.05 -14.29 26.61
C SER A 132 -6.92 -15.03 25.58
N GLU A 133 -8.17 -15.38 25.90
CA GLU A 133 -9.10 -15.95 24.93
C GLU A 133 -9.47 -14.94 23.83
N GLU A 134 -9.71 -13.67 24.19
CA GLU A 134 -10.01 -12.61 23.23
C GLU A 134 -8.84 -12.39 22.28
N LEU A 135 -7.61 -12.30 22.79
CA LEU A 135 -6.38 -12.21 21.99
C LEU A 135 -6.20 -13.41 21.06
N MET A 136 -6.52 -14.63 21.52
CA MET A 136 -6.44 -15.86 20.73
C MET A 136 -7.53 -15.92 19.64
N SER A 137 -8.68 -15.26 19.87
CA SER A 137 -9.78 -15.18 18.90
C SER A 137 -9.55 -14.16 17.78
N ILE A 138 -8.67 -13.16 18.00
CA ILE A 138 -8.31 -12.17 16.97
C ILE A 138 -7.82 -12.92 15.73
N GLY A 139 -8.41 -12.67 14.55
CA GLY A 139 -8.01 -13.30 13.29
C GLY A 139 -8.59 -14.69 12.99
N ASN A 140 -9.47 -15.24 13.85
CA ASN A 140 -10.25 -16.44 13.52
C ASN A 140 -11.71 -16.05 13.24
N GLY A 141 -11.99 -15.58 12.01
CA GLY A 141 -13.36 -15.35 11.55
C GLY A 141 -14.20 -14.43 12.44
N ILE A 142 -13.59 -13.36 12.99
CA ILE A 142 -14.26 -12.47 13.94
C ILE A 142 -15.51 -11.89 13.29
N LYS A 143 -16.68 -12.16 13.89
CA LYS A 143 -17.84 -11.28 13.74
C LYS A 143 -17.47 -9.94 14.39
N PHE A 144 -17.17 -8.94 13.58
CA PHE A 144 -16.74 -7.61 14.01
C PHE A 144 -17.68 -7.04 15.09
N ASN A 145 -17.33 -7.20 16.36
CA ASN A 145 -17.89 -6.39 17.44
C ASN A 145 -17.13 -5.04 17.50
N SER A 146 -17.68 -4.07 18.22
CA SER A 146 -17.12 -2.70 18.30
C SER A 146 -15.65 -2.67 18.74
N ASP A 147 -15.24 -3.60 19.60
CA ASP A 147 -13.92 -3.59 20.21
C ASP A 147 -12.87 -4.22 19.29
N ALA A 148 -13.22 -5.31 18.58
CA ALA A 148 -12.38 -5.86 17.52
C ALA A 148 -12.15 -4.85 16.39
N PHE A 149 -13.18 -4.07 16.05
CA PHE A 149 -13.07 -2.99 15.05
C PHE A 149 -12.08 -1.91 15.50
N ASN A 150 -12.10 -1.51 16.78
CA ASN A 150 -11.13 -0.56 17.32
C ASN A 150 -9.68 -1.09 17.28
N LEU A 151 -9.47 -2.39 17.53
CA LEU A 151 -8.14 -3.00 17.44
C LEU A 151 -7.62 -3.04 16.02
N VAL A 152 -8.46 -3.44 15.06
CA VAL A 152 -8.12 -3.44 13.63
C VAL A 152 -7.76 -2.02 13.19
N LYS A 153 -8.57 -1.02 13.55
CA LYS A 153 -8.26 0.38 13.27
C LYS A 153 -6.92 0.81 13.88
N ARG A 154 -6.64 0.45 15.14
CA ARG A 154 -5.35 0.76 15.80
C ARG A 154 -4.15 0.01 15.22
N ALA A 155 -4.36 -1.19 14.69
CA ALA A 155 -3.31 -1.97 14.06
C ALA A 155 -2.90 -1.40 12.69
N PHE A 156 -3.90 -1.00 11.89
CA PHE A 156 -3.68 -0.68 10.47
C PHE A 156 -3.75 0.82 10.15
N LEU A 157 -4.47 1.64 10.90
CA LEU A 157 -4.85 2.99 10.48
C LEU A 157 -4.27 4.11 11.37
N TYR A 158 -3.21 3.85 12.14
CA TYR A 158 -2.54 4.88 12.94
C TYR A 158 -1.09 5.02 12.51
N LYS A 159 -0.65 6.27 12.34
CA LYS A 159 0.72 6.60 11.96
C LYS A 159 1.16 7.91 12.62
N SER A 160 2.47 8.12 12.73
CA SER A 160 3.01 9.38 13.22
C SER A 160 2.61 10.54 12.31
N ILE A 161 2.34 11.71 12.90
CA ILE A 161 2.02 12.95 12.16
C ILE A 161 3.10 13.37 11.15
N GLU A 162 4.35 12.96 11.37
CA GLU A 162 5.48 13.18 10.46
C GLU A 162 5.24 12.58 9.06
N TRP A 163 4.40 11.55 8.96
CA TRP A 163 4.03 10.90 7.70
C TRP A 163 2.73 11.44 7.09
N SER A 164 2.15 12.51 7.64
CA SER A 164 0.85 13.04 7.17
C SER A 164 0.86 13.54 5.73
N TYR A 165 2.02 13.93 5.21
CA TYR A 165 2.19 14.33 3.81
C TYR A 165 1.89 13.21 2.81
N GLU A 166 1.87 11.95 3.25
CA GLU A 166 1.55 10.81 2.40
C GLU A 166 0.07 10.78 2.00
N GLU A 167 -0.83 11.37 2.79
CA GLU A 167 -2.29 11.26 2.64
C GLU A 167 -2.71 9.81 2.32
N GLU A 168 -2.18 8.88 3.10
CA GLU A 168 -2.26 7.44 2.87
C GLU A 168 -3.70 6.95 3.10
N ILE A 169 -4.14 6.05 2.21
CA ILE A 169 -5.36 5.27 2.34
C ILE A 169 -4.99 3.81 2.19
N ARG A 170 -5.32 2.99 3.18
CA ARG A 170 -5.06 1.55 3.18
C ARG A 170 -6.28 0.76 2.76
N VAL A 171 -6.03 -0.26 1.93
CA VAL A 171 -6.95 -1.38 1.72
C VAL A 171 -6.35 -2.59 2.41
N VAL A 172 -7.12 -3.24 3.29
CA VAL A 172 -6.67 -4.41 4.04
C VAL A 172 -7.50 -5.62 3.66
N LYS A 173 -6.83 -6.72 3.33
CA LYS A 173 -7.46 -8.01 3.00
C LYS A 173 -6.90 -9.11 3.89
N ASP A 174 -7.76 -10.04 4.28
CA ASP A 174 -7.35 -11.26 4.97
C ASP A 174 -6.67 -12.19 3.94
N ILE A 175 -5.44 -12.60 4.25
CA ILE A 175 -4.63 -13.50 3.43
C ILE A 175 -4.34 -14.82 4.16
N SER A 176 -4.90 -15.03 5.35
CA SER A 176 -4.66 -16.21 6.19
C SER A 176 -5.24 -17.50 5.58
N ALA A 177 -6.29 -17.39 4.76
CA ALA A 177 -6.91 -18.51 4.07
C ALA A 177 -6.18 -18.92 2.78
N LEU A 178 -5.14 -18.20 2.36
CA LEU A 178 -4.37 -18.57 1.17
C LEU A 178 -3.55 -19.86 1.44
N PRO A 179 -3.27 -20.66 0.40
CA PRO A 179 -2.44 -21.86 0.55
C PRO A 179 -0.95 -21.55 0.75
N PHE A 180 -0.60 -20.27 0.92
CA PHE A 180 0.75 -19.78 1.14
C PHE A 180 0.77 -18.98 2.46
N SER A 181 1.82 -19.15 3.26
CA SER A 181 2.06 -18.34 4.47
C SER A 181 3.24 -17.42 4.25
N TYR A 182 3.58 -16.55 5.21
CA TYR A 182 4.73 -15.65 5.08
C TYR A 182 6.03 -16.37 4.63
N HIS A 183 6.41 -17.45 5.33
CA HIS A 183 7.66 -18.18 5.08
C HIS A 183 7.52 -19.35 4.10
N VAL A 184 6.31 -19.82 3.81
CA VAL A 184 6.09 -21.07 3.06
C VAL A 184 5.25 -20.83 1.82
N GLY A 185 5.63 -21.51 0.73
CA GLY A 185 4.91 -21.45 -0.54
C GLY A 185 5.18 -20.17 -1.34
N LYS A 186 5.02 -20.29 -2.65
CA LYS A 186 5.03 -19.21 -3.66
C LYS A 186 4.12 -19.65 -4.80
N GLY A 187 3.70 -18.69 -5.62
CA GLY A 187 2.91 -18.96 -6.82
C GLY A 187 1.46 -18.54 -6.70
N ARG A 188 0.64 -19.05 -7.61
CA ARG A 188 -0.70 -18.54 -7.89
C ARG A 188 -1.78 -19.41 -7.26
N SER A 189 -2.79 -18.77 -6.69
CA SER A 189 -4.00 -19.37 -6.16
C SER A 189 -5.17 -18.43 -6.44
N ASN A 190 -6.07 -18.85 -7.34
CA ASN A 190 -7.16 -18.00 -7.84
C ASN A 190 -6.62 -16.64 -8.35
N ALA A 191 -7.19 -15.53 -7.87
CA ALA A 191 -6.79 -14.17 -8.21
C ALA A 191 -5.51 -13.69 -7.48
N TRP A 192 -4.94 -14.51 -6.58
CA TRP A 192 -3.75 -14.15 -5.81
C TRP A 192 -2.50 -14.83 -6.37
N ASN A 193 -1.38 -14.12 -6.34
CA ASN A 193 -0.07 -14.65 -6.64
C ASN A 193 0.95 -14.18 -5.60
N LYS A 194 1.57 -15.10 -4.87
CA LYS A 194 2.62 -14.78 -3.91
C LYS A 194 3.99 -14.82 -4.59
N ILE A 195 4.66 -13.68 -4.64
CA ILE A 195 6.01 -13.52 -5.16
C ILE A 195 6.99 -13.11 -4.06
N SER A 196 8.28 -13.02 -4.40
CA SER A 196 9.32 -12.54 -3.49
C SER A 196 10.00 -11.32 -4.11
N VAL A 197 10.05 -10.22 -3.36
CA VAL A 197 10.66 -8.97 -3.78
C VAL A 197 11.64 -8.54 -2.71
N ALA A 198 12.93 -8.40 -3.04
CA ALA A 198 13.98 -8.03 -2.09
C ALA A 198 13.99 -8.88 -0.79
N GLY A 199 13.74 -10.20 -0.90
CA GLY A 199 13.78 -11.13 0.23
C GLY A 199 12.49 -11.21 1.07
N ARG A 200 11.51 -10.33 0.84
CA ARG A 200 10.20 -10.37 1.51
C ARG A 200 9.09 -10.91 0.60
N PRO A 201 8.02 -11.49 1.16
CA PRO A 201 6.86 -11.91 0.38
C PRO A 201 6.02 -10.70 -0.06
N LEU A 202 5.45 -10.77 -1.26
CA LEU A 202 4.46 -9.82 -1.74
C LEU A 202 3.27 -10.60 -2.30
N TYR A 203 2.06 -10.26 -1.86
CA TYR A 203 0.83 -10.93 -2.28
C TYR A 203 0.15 -10.08 -3.35
N CYS A 204 0.32 -10.47 -4.62
CA CYS A 204 -0.25 -9.74 -5.74
C CYS A 204 -1.69 -10.20 -5.99
N LEU A 205 -2.64 -9.28 -5.97
CA LEU A 205 -4.03 -9.52 -6.32
C LEU A 205 -4.29 -9.03 -7.75
N ASP A 206 -4.91 -9.86 -8.58
CA ASP A 206 -5.35 -9.45 -9.91
C ASP A 206 -6.42 -8.35 -9.80
N ILE A 207 -6.31 -7.35 -10.68
CA ILE A 207 -7.27 -6.26 -10.84
C ILE A 207 -7.68 -6.17 -12.31
N PRO A 208 -8.88 -5.66 -12.62
CA PRO A 208 -9.27 -5.40 -13.99
C PRO A 208 -8.32 -4.41 -14.68
N GLU A 209 -7.92 -4.69 -15.93
CA GLU A 209 -7.05 -3.80 -16.72
C GLU A 209 -7.58 -2.37 -16.80
N ASN A 210 -8.90 -2.23 -16.96
CA ASN A 210 -9.57 -0.94 -17.05
C ASN A 210 -9.63 -0.19 -15.72
N ALA A 211 -9.18 -0.77 -14.61
CA ALA A 211 -9.04 -0.07 -13.33
C ALA A 211 -7.85 0.90 -13.36
N VAL A 212 -6.83 0.67 -14.19
CA VAL A 212 -5.73 1.62 -14.38
C VAL A 212 -6.21 2.79 -15.23
N LYS A 213 -6.19 4.01 -14.68
CA LYS A 213 -6.72 5.22 -15.34
C LYS A 213 -5.65 6.24 -15.68
N GLU A 214 -4.61 6.34 -14.86
CA GLU A 214 -3.61 7.40 -14.98
C GLU A 214 -2.22 6.83 -14.70
N ILE A 215 -1.22 7.29 -15.45
CA ILE A 215 0.19 6.98 -15.25
C ILE A 215 0.96 8.30 -15.27
N TYR A 216 1.72 8.56 -14.22
CA TYR A 216 2.63 9.69 -14.11
C TYR A 216 4.06 9.17 -14.13
N LEU A 217 4.85 9.65 -15.09
CA LEU A 217 6.26 9.33 -15.25
C LEU A 217 7.09 10.29 -14.42
N GLY A 218 8.03 9.77 -13.64
CA GLY A 218 8.94 10.58 -12.86
C GLY A 218 9.81 11.48 -13.74
N ARG A 219 10.16 12.67 -13.22
CA ARG A 219 11.01 13.64 -13.93
C ARG A 219 12.32 13.03 -14.46
N HIS A 220 12.84 12.03 -13.73
CA HIS A 220 14.10 11.39 -14.01
C HIS A 220 13.95 9.97 -14.56
N ILE A 221 12.84 9.67 -15.24
CA ILE A 221 12.57 8.35 -15.81
C ILE A 221 13.73 7.82 -16.69
N TYR A 222 14.42 8.70 -17.43
CA TYR A 222 15.57 8.33 -18.26
C TYR A 222 16.83 7.89 -17.47
N LYS A 223 16.87 8.11 -16.15
CA LYS A 223 17.94 7.56 -15.29
C LYS A 223 17.86 6.04 -15.17
N ASN A 224 16.72 5.42 -15.47
CA ASN A 224 16.63 3.96 -15.59
C ASN A 224 17.53 3.42 -16.73
N VAL A 225 17.76 4.22 -17.77
CA VAL A 225 18.71 3.91 -18.86
C VAL A 225 20.12 4.34 -18.47
N THR A 226 20.31 5.61 -18.11
CA THR A 226 21.67 6.20 -18.00
C THR A 226 22.41 5.93 -16.69
N LYS A 227 21.70 5.68 -15.59
CA LYS A 227 22.32 5.47 -14.26
C LYS A 227 22.15 4.05 -13.75
N LYS A 228 20.94 3.50 -13.84
CA LYS A 228 20.66 2.14 -13.38
C LYS A 228 21.13 1.08 -14.38
N ASN A 229 21.22 1.44 -15.67
CA ASN A 229 21.46 0.51 -16.76
C ASN A 229 20.48 -0.69 -16.73
N ASP A 230 19.26 -0.41 -16.27
CA ASP A 230 18.22 -1.41 -16.12
C ASP A 230 17.49 -1.69 -17.44
N PHE A 231 17.58 -0.73 -18.38
CA PHE A 231 16.93 -0.75 -19.70
C PHE A 231 17.84 -0.05 -20.72
N SER A 232 17.73 -0.45 -21.97
CA SER A 232 18.22 0.31 -23.14
C SER A 232 17.28 1.46 -23.51
N ASP A 233 17.75 2.36 -24.37
CA ASP A 233 16.93 3.47 -24.91
C ASP A 233 15.70 2.94 -25.67
N ASP A 234 15.92 1.92 -26.52
CA ASP A 234 14.87 1.29 -27.31
C ASP A 234 13.81 0.61 -26.41
N GLU A 235 14.23 -0.15 -25.40
CA GLU A 235 13.30 -0.80 -24.46
C GLU A 235 12.43 0.22 -23.72
N LEU A 236 13.04 1.30 -23.19
CA LEU A 236 12.29 2.35 -22.51
C LEU A 236 11.24 2.96 -23.45
N LYS A 237 11.65 3.29 -24.68
CA LYS A 237 10.77 3.92 -25.67
C LYS A 237 9.61 3.01 -26.06
N GLU A 238 9.87 1.72 -26.30
CA GLU A 238 8.84 0.73 -26.63
C GLU A 238 7.80 0.59 -25.52
N ILE A 239 8.25 0.52 -24.26
CA ILE A 239 7.36 0.44 -23.08
C ILE A 239 6.46 1.68 -22.99
N LEU A 240 7.05 2.88 -23.10
CA LEU A 240 6.29 4.13 -22.99
C LEU A 240 5.28 4.30 -24.15
N LEU A 241 5.64 3.91 -25.37
CA LEU A 241 4.73 3.89 -26.51
C LEU A 241 3.60 2.87 -26.32
N SER A 242 3.91 1.69 -25.78
CA SER A 242 2.90 0.68 -25.43
C SER A 242 1.87 1.22 -24.44
N TRP A 243 2.32 1.90 -23.38
CA TRP A 243 1.43 2.54 -22.41
C TRP A 243 0.64 3.71 -23.02
N GLY A 244 1.26 4.47 -23.93
CA GLY A 244 0.61 5.56 -24.65
C GLY A 244 -0.57 5.13 -25.51
N ARG A 245 -0.58 3.89 -26.01
CA ARG A 245 -1.67 3.30 -26.81
C ARG A 245 -2.86 2.81 -25.99
N LYS A 246 -2.71 2.65 -24.66
CA LYS A 246 -3.80 2.23 -23.77
C LYS A 246 -4.78 3.38 -23.52
N ASP A 247 -6.03 3.04 -23.20
CA ASP A 247 -7.09 3.98 -22.81
C ASP A 247 -6.89 4.48 -21.37
N LEU A 248 -5.84 5.30 -21.18
CA LEU A 248 -5.44 5.91 -19.91
C LEU A 248 -4.73 7.24 -20.15
N LYS A 249 -4.63 8.09 -19.11
CA LYS A 249 -3.81 9.30 -19.17
C LYS A 249 -2.35 8.94 -18.92
N LEU A 250 -1.47 9.31 -19.85
CA LEU A 250 -0.02 9.20 -19.68
C LEU A 250 0.58 10.59 -19.52
N LEU A 251 1.16 10.86 -18.37
CA LEU A 251 1.62 12.16 -17.93
C LEU A 251 3.11 12.13 -17.58
N GLN A 252 3.80 13.25 -17.74
CA GLN A 252 5.20 13.42 -17.37
C GLN A 252 5.31 14.50 -16.28
N CYS A 253 5.92 14.15 -15.15
CA CYS A 253 6.13 15.08 -14.05
C CYS A 253 7.33 16.01 -14.30
N GLN A 254 7.16 17.27 -13.91
CA GLN A 254 8.21 18.28 -13.90
C GLN A 254 7.96 19.29 -12.76
N PRO A 255 9.00 19.96 -12.23
CA PRO A 255 8.78 21.02 -11.26
C PRO A 255 8.20 22.23 -11.95
N ASP A 256 7.30 22.89 -11.24
CA ASP A 256 6.89 24.24 -11.58
C ASP A 256 8.08 25.22 -11.43
N VAL A 257 8.14 26.21 -12.30
CA VAL A 257 9.23 27.22 -12.28
C VAL A 257 8.96 28.36 -11.31
N HIS A 258 7.72 28.48 -10.82
CA HIS A 258 7.28 29.56 -9.96
C HIS A 258 6.93 29.09 -8.52
N SER A 259 6.94 27.79 -8.27
CA SER A 259 6.63 27.20 -6.97
C SER A 259 7.42 25.91 -6.72
N TRP A 260 7.35 25.39 -5.50
CA TRP A 260 7.99 24.12 -5.11
C TRP A 260 7.14 22.89 -5.43
N GLN A 261 6.13 23.04 -6.29
CA GLN A 261 5.20 21.98 -6.64
C GLN A 261 5.69 21.20 -7.86
N LEU A 262 5.33 19.92 -7.92
CA LEU A 262 5.39 19.18 -9.17
C LEU A 262 4.10 19.41 -9.95
N ILE A 263 4.25 19.68 -11.23
CA ILE A 263 3.17 19.69 -12.21
C ILE A 263 3.33 18.48 -13.14
N ALA A 264 2.27 18.17 -13.87
CA ALA A 264 2.28 17.08 -14.84
C ALA A 264 1.65 17.52 -16.15
N GLU A 265 2.31 17.19 -17.24
CA GLU A 265 1.87 17.48 -18.61
C GLU A 265 1.66 16.19 -19.39
N LYS A 266 0.87 16.25 -20.47
CA LYS A 266 0.65 15.10 -21.36
C LYS A 266 2.00 14.61 -21.88
N SER A 267 2.28 13.32 -21.70
CA SER A 267 3.53 12.73 -22.18
C SER A 267 3.58 12.76 -23.70
N ILE A 268 4.76 13.06 -24.27
CA ILE A 268 5.02 12.98 -25.72
C ILE A 268 4.78 11.59 -26.30
N ASN A 269 4.77 10.55 -25.45
CA ASN A 269 4.55 9.16 -25.86
C ASN A 269 3.06 8.79 -25.94
N LYS A 270 2.16 9.70 -25.56
CA LYS A 270 0.72 9.49 -25.72
C LYS A 270 0.39 9.62 -27.21
N ALA A 271 -0.27 8.61 -27.79
CA ALA A 271 -0.74 8.73 -29.17
C ALA A 271 -1.63 9.96 -29.28
N ASN A 272 -1.39 10.82 -30.28
CA ASN A 272 -2.28 11.93 -30.58
C ASN A 272 -3.66 11.32 -30.89
N GLU A 273 -4.66 11.73 -30.11
CA GLU A 273 -6.07 11.47 -30.41
C GLU A 273 -6.48 12.19 -31.69
#